data_AF-A0A496Y6V4-F1
#
_entry.id   AF-A0A496Y6V4-F1
#
_cell.length_a   1.000
_cell.length_b   1.000
_cell.length_c   1.000
_cell.angle_alpha   90.00
_cell.angle_beta   90.00
_cell.angle_gamma   90.00
#
_symmetry.space_group_name_H-M   'P 1'
#
loop_
_entity.id
_entity.type
_entity.pdbx_description
1 polymer ?
#
loop_
_entity_poly.entity_id
_entity_poly.type
_entity_poly.pdbx_seq_one_letter_code
_entity_poly.pdbx_strand_id
1 'polypeptide(L)'
;MNQIKALIFTGYGLNCDYETQYGLNLAGAEPHRVHINRIIYDNAIQLEDYHILVFGGGFSWGDDHGAGVVMAAKIKRRLGDQLVRFVESGKLILGICNGFQCLVNLGLLPALNNRYDERCVALTYNDTGNFIDTWVTL
;
A
#
# COMPACT_ATOMS: atom_id res chain seq x y z
N MET A 1 -2.00 14.22 23.79
CA MET A 1 -1.78 14.23 22.33
C MET A 1 -2.71 13.18 21.73
N ASN A 2 -3.36 13.45 20.61
CA ASN A 2 -4.16 12.42 19.93
C ASN A 2 -3.22 11.33 19.41
N GLN A 3 -3.60 10.08 19.62
CA GLN A 3 -2.83 8.91 19.20
C GLN A 3 -2.94 8.74 17.67
N ILE A 4 -1.80 8.69 16.97
CA ILE A 4 -1.75 8.59 15.51
C ILE A 4 -1.95 7.14 15.08
N LYS A 5 -3.14 6.81 14.59
CA LYS A 5 -3.46 5.46 14.07
C LYS A 5 -2.93 5.22 12.66
N ALA A 6 -2.28 4.07 12.46
CA ALA A 6 -1.77 3.60 11.17
C ALA A 6 -2.39 2.25 10.81
N LEU A 7 -2.88 2.10 9.58
CA LEU A 7 -3.44 0.84 9.07
C LEU A 7 -2.43 0.18 8.14
N ILE A 8 -2.01 -1.05 8.47
CA ILE A 8 -1.13 -1.85 7.64
C ILE A 8 -1.99 -2.90 6.94
N PHE A 9 -2.05 -2.82 5.61
CA PHE A 9 -2.72 -3.85 4.82
C PHE A 9 -1.94 -5.17 4.91
N THR A 10 -2.62 -6.23 5.33
CA THR A 10 -2.13 -7.61 5.23
C THR A 10 -2.95 -8.39 4.20
N GLY A 11 -2.44 -9.52 3.73
CA GLY A 11 -3.07 -10.22 2.63
C GLY A 11 -2.27 -11.42 2.15
N TYR A 12 -2.82 -12.16 1.19
CA TYR A 12 -2.13 -13.27 0.57
C TYR A 12 -0.83 -12.80 -0.10
N GLY A 13 0.31 -13.36 0.34
CA GLY A 13 1.63 -13.10 -0.22
C GLY A 13 2.33 -11.84 0.31
N LEU A 14 1.64 -10.99 1.07
CA LEU A 14 2.31 -9.91 1.82
C LEU A 14 3.03 -10.52 3.03
N ASN A 15 4.28 -10.12 3.26
CA ASN A 15 5.14 -10.78 4.26
C ASN A 15 5.98 -9.80 5.10
N CYS A 16 5.80 -8.49 4.91
CA CYS A 16 6.57 -7.45 5.57
C CYS A 16 5.79 -6.66 6.63
N ASP A 17 4.69 -7.20 7.16
CA ASP A 17 3.77 -6.46 8.04
C ASP A 17 4.29 -6.30 9.48
N TYR A 18 5.11 -7.22 9.97
CA TYR A 18 5.64 -7.20 11.33
C TYR A 18 6.73 -6.14 11.54
N GLU A 19 7.70 -6.05 10.63
CA GLU A 19 8.75 -5.04 10.67
C GLU A 19 8.19 -3.64 10.35
N THR A 20 7.19 -3.55 9.48
CA THR A 20 6.47 -2.30 9.23
C THR A 20 5.76 -1.83 10.51
N GLN A 21 5.09 -2.75 11.21
CA GLN A 21 4.49 -2.46 12.51
C GLN A 21 5.53 -1.99 13.52
N TYR A 22 6.68 -2.67 13.58
CA TYR A 22 7.77 -2.31 14.48
C TYR A 22 8.28 -0.88 14.20
N GLY A 23 8.51 -0.52 12.93
CA GLY A 23 8.93 0.82 12.54
C GLY A 23 7.92 1.91 12.91
N LEU A 24 6.62 1.65 12.71
CA LEU A 24 5.55 2.58 13.10
C LEU A 24 5.45 2.75 14.62
N ASN A 25 5.63 1.68 15.39
CA ASN A 25 5.68 1.75 16.86
C ASN A 25 6.84 2.62 17.33
N LEU A 26 8.04 2.47 16.74
CA LEU A 26 9.20 3.30 17.06
C LEU A 26 8.96 4.78 16.73
N ALA A 27 8.18 5.06 15.68
CA ALA A 27 7.77 6.42 15.31
C ALA A 27 6.64 6.99 16.20
N GLY A 28 6.11 6.21 17.15
CA GLY A 28 5.05 6.63 18.06
C GLY A 28 3.63 6.53 17.51
N ALA A 29 3.43 5.84 16.38
CA ALA A 29 2.10 5.54 15.86
C ALA A 29 1.48 4.31 16.56
N GLU A 30 0.16 4.15 16.41
CA GLU A 30 -0.60 2.97 16.80
C GLU A 30 -0.94 2.15 15.54
N PRO A 31 -0.14 1.12 15.21
CA PRO A 31 -0.33 0.33 14.01
C PRO A 31 -1.37 -0.79 14.20
N HIS A 32 -2.30 -0.90 13.27
CA HIS A 32 -3.27 -2.00 13.16
C HIS A 32 -2.99 -2.80 11.89
N ARG A 33 -2.68 -4.10 12.04
CA ARG A 33 -2.52 -5.02 10.91
C ARG A 33 -3.86 -5.65 10.58
N VAL A 34 -4.35 -5.41 9.36
CA VAL A 34 -5.68 -5.85 8.97
C VAL A 34 -5.65 -6.46 7.58
N HIS A 35 -6.21 -7.66 7.48
CA HIS A 35 -6.30 -8.35 6.21
C HIS A 35 -7.21 -7.58 5.25
N ILE A 36 -6.76 -7.37 4.01
CA ILE A 36 -7.43 -6.57 2.98
C ILE A 36 -8.87 -7.00 2.71
N ASN A 37 -9.13 -8.31 2.69
CA ASN A 37 -10.49 -8.83 2.54
C ASN A 37 -11.41 -8.38 3.69
N ARG A 38 -10.89 -8.21 4.92
CA ARG A 38 -11.71 -7.67 6.02
C ARG A 38 -12.10 -6.23 5.72
N ILE A 39 -11.18 -5.40 5.26
CA ILE A 39 -11.50 -4.00 4.90
C ILE A 39 -12.49 -3.92 3.73
N ILE A 40 -12.40 -4.84 2.76
CA ILE A 40 -13.27 -4.85 1.57
C ILE A 40 -14.67 -5.42 1.85
N TYR A 41 -14.80 -6.40 2.75
CA TYR A 41 -16.02 -7.18 2.94
C TYR A 41 -16.68 -6.98 4.33
N ASP A 42 -15.96 -6.42 5.30
CA ASP A 42 -16.45 -6.10 6.63
C ASP A 42 -16.50 -4.57 6.80
N ASN A 43 -17.67 -4.03 7.16
CA ASN A 43 -17.86 -2.60 7.38
C ASN A 43 -17.31 -2.12 8.73
N ALA A 44 -16.73 -3.01 9.56
CA ALA A 44 -16.22 -2.66 10.87
C ALA A 44 -14.97 -1.76 10.85
N ILE A 45 -14.26 -1.65 9.72
CA ILE A 45 -13.00 -0.90 9.61
C ILE A 45 -13.14 0.14 8.51
N GLN A 46 -13.18 1.42 8.90
CA GLN A 46 -13.24 2.53 7.97
C GLN A 46 -11.85 3.16 7.80
N LEU A 47 -11.44 3.43 6.56
CA LEU A 47 -10.14 4.05 6.28
C LEU A 47 -10.03 5.44 6.93
N GLU A 48 -11.15 6.15 7.09
CA GLU A 48 -11.20 7.49 7.69
C GLU A 48 -10.84 7.52 9.18
N ASP A 49 -10.88 6.40 9.89
CA ASP A 49 -10.46 6.30 11.29
C ASP A 49 -8.94 6.33 11.47
N TYR A 50 -8.20 6.23 10.37
CA TYR A 50 -6.74 6.18 10.35
C TYR A 50 -6.14 7.48 9.82
N HIS A 51 -4.88 7.71 10.17
CA HIS A 51 -4.08 8.86 9.73
C HIS A 51 -3.01 8.44 8.70
N ILE A 52 -2.61 7.17 8.73
CA ILE A 52 -1.61 6.59 7.85
C ILE A 52 -2.16 5.28 7.29
N LEU A 53 -2.08 5.07 5.97
CA LEU A 53 -2.27 3.76 5.34
C LEU A 53 -0.92 3.25 4.85
N VAL A 54 -0.63 1.98 5.10
CA VAL A 54 0.61 1.34 4.66
C VAL A 54 0.31 0.12 3.80
N PHE A 55 0.81 0.19 2.56
CA PHE A 55 0.88 -0.91 1.64
C PHE A 55 2.28 -1.55 1.80
N GLY A 56 2.32 -2.70 2.48
CA GLY A 56 3.57 -3.40 2.79
C GLY A 56 4.19 -4.14 1.60
N GLY A 57 5.40 -4.64 1.82
CA GLY A 57 6.14 -5.49 0.88
C GLY A 57 5.66 -6.95 0.83
N GLY A 58 6.22 -7.69 -0.13
CA GLY A 58 5.98 -9.11 -0.35
C GLY A 58 5.75 -9.45 -1.82
N PHE A 59 4.94 -10.48 -2.06
CA PHE A 59 4.59 -11.02 -3.36
C PHE A 59 3.06 -11.20 -3.42
N SER A 60 2.31 -10.10 -3.43
CA SER A 60 0.84 -10.19 -3.33
C SER A 60 0.25 -11.04 -4.46
N TRP A 61 -0.53 -12.07 -4.12
CA TRP A 61 -0.99 -13.11 -5.06
C TRP A 61 0.13 -13.75 -5.90
N GLY A 62 1.32 -13.92 -5.31
CA GLY A 62 2.48 -14.53 -5.96
C GLY A 62 3.10 -13.69 -7.07
N ASP A 63 2.61 -12.46 -7.29
CA ASP A 63 2.93 -11.62 -8.44
C ASP A 63 2.63 -12.29 -9.81
N ASP A 64 1.77 -13.32 -9.84
CA ASP A 64 1.48 -14.19 -11.00
C ASP A 64 0.98 -13.42 -12.24
N HIS A 65 0.28 -12.31 -12.04
CA HIS A 65 -0.25 -11.44 -13.11
C HIS A 65 0.48 -10.08 -13.17
N GLY A 66 1.69 -10.02 -12.61
CA GLY A 66 2.49 -8.82 -12.42
C GLY A 66 2.41 -8.31 -10.99
N ALA A 67 3.54 -7.80 -10.51
CA ALA A 67 3.71 -7.43 -9.11
C ALA A 67 2.75 -6.29 -8.69
N GLY A 68 2.00 -6.54 -7.62
CA GLY A 68 0.99 -5.61 -7.10
C GLY A 68 -0.26 -5.41 -7.99
N VAL A 69 -0.38 -6.06 -9.15
CA VAL A 69 -1.49 -5.84 -10.11
C VAL A 69 -2.82 -6.33 -9.53
N VAL A 70 -2.86 -7.55 -9.00
CA VAL A 70 -4.09 -8.14 -8.46
C VAL A 70 -4.55 -7.39 -7.20
N MET A 71 -3.60 -7.01 -6.34
CA MET A 71 -3.88 -6.18 -5.16
C MET A 71 -4.48 -4.84 -5.57
N ALA A 72 -3.84 -4.14 -6.51
CA ALA A 72 -4.34 -2.85 -7.01
C ALA A 72 -5.73 -2.97 -7.63
N ALA A 73 -5.99 -3.98 -8.46
CA ALA A 73 -7.31 -4.17 -9.08
C ALA A 73 -8.41 -4.40 -8.04
N LYS A 74 -8.14 -5.22 -7.01
CA LYS A 74 -9.10 -5.46 -5.91
C LYS A 74 -9.40 -4.18 -5.12
N ILE A 75 -8.37 -3.42 -4.80
CA ILE A 75 -8.47 -2.18 -4.03
C ILE A 75 -9.18 -1.11 -4.86
N LYS A 76 -8.78 -0.89 -6.12
CA LYS A 76 -9.38 0.11 -7.02
C LYS A 76 -10.89 -0.04 -7.09
N ARG A 77 -11.37 -1.28 -7.27
CA ARG A 77 -12.80 -1.59 -7.41
C ARG A 77 -13.61 -1.30 -6.14
N ARG A 78 -13.00 -1.32 -4.95
CA ARG A 78 -13.72 -1.33 -3.68
C ARG A 78 -13.44 -0.10 -2.81
N LEU A 79 -12.23 0.42 -2.88
CA LEU A 79 -11.69 1.47 -2.00
C LEU A 79 -11.11 2.65 -2.79
N GLY A 80 -11.14 2.65 -4.14
CA GLY A 80 -10.50 3.67 -4.97
C GLY A 80 -10.87 5.10 -4.59
N ASP A 81 -12.17 5.40 -4.56
CA ASP A 81 -12.65 6.74 -4.18
C ASP A 81 -12.32 7.10 -2.71
N GLN A 82 -12.29 6.11 -1.81
CA GLN A 82 -11.91 6.33 -0.42
C GLN A 82 -10.43 6.67 -0.31
N LEU A 83 -9.55 6.07 -1.12
CA LEU A 83 -8.13 6.39 -1.15
C LEU A 83 -7.87 7.80 -1.69
N VAL A 84 -8.58 8.22 -2.74
CA VAL A 84 -8.50 9.59 -3.26
C VAL A 84 -8.89 10.59 -2.17
N ARG A 85 -10.05 10.40 -1.53
CA ARG A 85 -10.49 11.24 -0.40
C ARG A 85 -9.51 11.23 0.77
N PHE A 86 -8.87 10.09 1.05
CA PHE A 86 -7.89 9.96 2.11
C PHE A 86 -6.68 10.87 1.84
N VAL A 87 -6.14 10.85 0.63
CA VAL A 87 -5.03 11.74 0.21
C VAL A 87 -5.47 13.21 0.22
N GLU A 88 -6.64 13.52 -0.33
CA GLU A 88 -7.19 14.89 -0.35
C GLU A 88 -7.43 15.46 1.06
N SER A 89 -7.71 14.60 2.04
CA SER A 89 -7.84 15.00 3.45
C SER A 89 -6.50 15.27 4.15
N GLY A 90 -5.38 15.25 3.42
CA GLY A 90 -4.04 15.51 3.93
C GLY A 90 -3.43 14.35 4.73
N LYS A 91 -4.02 13.14 4.63
CA LYS A 91 -3.53 11.95 5.32
C LYS A 91 -2.50 11.19 4.50
N LEU A 92 -1.71 10.36 5.17
CA LEU A 92 -0.50 9.78 4.57
C LEU A 92 -0.71 8.37 4.03
N ILE A 93 -0.26 8.11 2.80
CA ILE A 93 -0.17 6.76 2.25
C ILE A 93 1.31 6.43 2.01
N LEU A 94 1.75 5.28 2.54
CA LEU A 94 3.09 4.74 2.36
C LEU A 94 3.02 3.43 1.58
N GLY A 95 3.85 3.28 0.55
CA GLY A 95 4.00 2.03 -0.21
C GLY A 95 5.45 1.56 -0.20
N ILE A 96 5.68 0.32 0.22
CA ILE A 96 7.03 -0.28 0.34
C ILE A 96 7.09 -1.49 -0.60
N CYS A 97 8.07 -1.55 -1.49
CA CYS A 97 8.29 -2.67 -2.42
C CYS A 97 7.00 -3.04 -3.20
N ASN A 98 6.37 -4.18 -2.93
CA ASN A 98 5.10 -4.59 -3.53
C ASN A 98 3.97 -3.57 -3.33
N GLY A 99 3.97 -2.89 -2.18
CA GLY A 99 3.04 -1.81 -1.91
C GLY A 99 3.25 -0.59 -2.82
N PHE A 100 4.50 -0.23 -3.12
CA PHE A 100 4.78 0.85 -4.09
C PHE A 100 4.29 0.46 -5.50
N GLN A 101 4.52 -0.79 -5.90
CA GLN A 101 3.99 -1.33 -7.16
C GLN A 101 2.46 -1.30 -7.20
N CYS A 102 1.79 -1.63 -6.10
CA CYS A 102 0.35 -1.49 -5.97
C CYS A 102 -0.12 -0.03 -6.13
N LEU A 103 0.54 0.93 -5.48
CA LEU A 103 0.19 2.36 -5.59
C LEU A 103 0.35 2.91 -7.02
N VAL A 104 1.42 2.50 -7.73
CA VAL A 104 1.61 2.83 -9.15
C VAL A 104 0.47 2.23 -10.00
N ASN A 105 0.12 0.95 -9.79
CA ASN A 105 -0.96 0.30 -10.51
C ASN A 105 -2.35 0.93 -10.21
N LEU A 106 -2.54 1.46 -9.00
CA LEU A 106 -3.75 2.21 -8.63
C LEU A 106 -3.86 3.55 -9.38
N GLY A 107 -2.73 4.12 -9.80
CA GLY A 107 -2.66 5.48 -10.34
C GLY A 107 -2.46 6.56 -9.26
N LEU A 108 -2.13 6.15 -8.03
CA LEU A 108 -1.84 7.08 -6.94
C LEU A 108 -0.42 7.65 -7.02
N LEU A 109 0.47 7.00 -7.77
CA LEU A 109 1.84 7.45 -7.98
C LEU A 109 2.21 7.43 -9.47
N PRO A 110 2.99 8.41 -9.94
CA PRO A 110 3.50 9.59 -9.23
C PRO A 110 2.48 10.75 -9.12
N ALA A 111 1.21 10.53 -9.47
CA ALA A 111 0.14 11.53 -9.43
C ALA A 111 0.47 12.84 -10.18
N LEU A 112 0.97 12.71 -11.42
CA LEU A 112 1.25 13.86 -12.29
C LEU A 112 0.00 14.74 -12.41
N ASN A 113 0.16 16.06 -12.29
CA ASN A 113 -0.93 17.03 -12.32
C ASN A 113 -1.99 16.87 -11.21
N ASN A 114 -1.62 16.29 -10.06
CA ASN A 114 -2.53 16.02 -8.94
C ASN A 114 -3.71 15.10 -9.31
N ARG A 115 -3.50 14.18 -10.28
CA ARG A 115 -4.47 13.13 -10.61
C ARG A 115 -4.14 11.86 -9.85
N TYR A 116 -5.06 11.42 -8.99
CA TYR A 116 -4.86 10.30 -8.05
C TYR A 116 -5.61 9.02 -8.48
N ASP A 117 -6.05 8.94 -9.73
CA ASP A 117 -6.84 7.84 -10.29
C ASP A 117 -6.32 7.30 -11.63
N GLU A 118 -5.23 7.90 -12.13
CA GLU A 118 -4.65 7.68 -13.45
C GLU A 118 -3.28 7.03 -13.36
N ARG A 119 -3.19 5.81 -13.90
CA ARG A 119 -1.90 5.14 -14.06
C ARG A 119 -1.19 5.71 -15.29
N CYS A 120 -0.08 6.41 -15.06
CA CYS A 120 0.77 6.98 -16.11
C CYS A 120 2.15 6.31 -16.22
N VAL A 121 2.55 5.49 -15.25
CA VAL A 121 3.82 4.77 -15.25
C VAL A 121 3.62 3.28 -14.90
N ALA A 122 4.65 2.48 -15.14
CA ALA A 122 4.69 1.08 -14.79
C ALA A 122 6.06 0.72 -14.22
N LEU A 123 6.06 -0.13 -13.20
CA LEU A 123 7.26 -0.86 -12.78
C LEU A 123 7.25 -2.19 -13.50
N THR A 124 8.41 -2.58 -14.02
CA THR A 124 8.59 -3.79 -14.81
C THR A 124 9.78 -4.59 -14.28
N TYR A 125 10.08 -5.68 -14.95
CA TYR A 125 11.23 -6.54 -14.65
C TYR A 125 12.52 -5.74 -14.58
N ASN A 126 13.42 -6.18 -13.70
CA ASN A 126 14.78 -5.66 -13.65
C ASN A 126 15.48 -5.95 -14.99
N ASP A 127 16.34 -5.03 -15.45
CA ASP A 127 17.14 -5.22 -16.66
C ASP A 127 18.07 -6.45 -16.59
N THR A 128 18.41 -6.89 -15.38
CA THR A 128 19.19 -8.11 -15.12
C THR A 128 18.41 -9.41 -15.38
N GLY A 129 17.08 -9.32 -15.54
CA GLY A 129 16.17 -10.46 -15.65
C GLY A 129 16.04 -11.30 -14.38
N ASN A 130 16.59 -10.85 -13.23
CA ASN A 130 16.64 -11.61 -11.99
C ASN A 130 16.22 -10.75 -10.78
N PHE A 131 15.80 -11.43 -9.70
CA PHE A 131 15.58 -10.77 -8.41
C PHE A 131 16.91 -10.24 -7.85
N ILE A 132 16.86 -9.05 -7.25
CA ILE A 132 18.03 -8.40 -6.67
C ILE A 132 17.80 -8.24 -5.17
N ASP A 133 18.59 -8.96 -4.39
CA ASP A 133 18.70 -8.79 -2.93
C ASP A 133 20.07 -8.17 -2.63
N THR A 134 20.11 -6.87 -2.35
CA THR A 134 21.36 -6.17 -2.15
C THR A 134 21.18 -4.88 -1.34
N TRP A 135 22.28 -4.42 -0.75
CA TRP A 135 22.35 -3.11 -0.12
C TRP A 135 22.72 -2.07 -1.18
N VAL A 136 21.89 -1.05 -1.32
CA VAL A 136 22.13 0.07 -2.26
C VAL A 136 22.41 1.37 -1.49
N THR A 137 23.24 2.23 -2.06
CA THR A 137 23.36 3.63 -1.63
C THR A 137 22.44 4.47 -2.50
N LEU A 138 21.50 5.19 -1.87
CA LEU A 138 20.51 6.04 -2.53
C LEU A 138 21.02 7.48 -2.66
#